data_AF-A0A915VK53-F1
#
_entry.id   AF-A0A915VK53-F1
#
_cell.length_a   1.000
_cell.length_b   1.000
_cell.length_c   1.000
_cell.angle_alpha   90.00
_cell.angle_beta   90.00
_cell.angle_gamma   90.00
#
_symmetry.space_group_name_H-M   'P 1'
#
loop_
_entity.id
_entity.type
_entity.pdbx_description
1 polymer ?
#
loop_
_entity_poly.entity_id
_entity_poly.type
_entity_poly.pdbx_seq_one_letter_code
_entity_poly.pdbx_strand_id
1 'polypeptide(L)'
;MKIELSHDILAKRIYDKSSVEDKMRIKIHQLLNDHLTLYEENNVLLSKDDLIYINPFLDSIELTPKEYKLVKKSEQFIRRKRYRLYFLVAIVAALLIAFNLITWSANEQNEALLQEEEEHVQLLQTEDSLRTLAEMRADTLYQQLLKTDPQFTKQLIASFDTLRMAKESAEIERNIAQSSTLSNLAETALEQEDKNYAFQLAAKAWELNHDNQLACDLLYRISGSSIYDSNSDIDLNALSPEEHNEYITQLIATERNEKGRGTLDDETMSAIFNQQNTIVQEKEDGIRGKIDRYYHKVQDKAEELYKETGNALRR
;
A
#
# COMPACT_ATOMS: atom_id res chain seq x y z
N MET A 1 -69.87 1.76 -70.51
CA MET A 1 -69.81 3.03 -69.76
C MET A 1 -69.03 2.94 -68.42
N LYS A 2 -68.05 2.03 -68.27
CA LYS A 2 -67.20 1.94 -67.06
C LYS A 2 -65.81 2.58 -67.22
N ILE A 3 -65.41 2.91 -68.45
CA ILE A 3 -64.04 3.37 -68.76
C ILE A 3 -63.89 4.88 -68.49
N GLU A 4 -64.95 5.67 -68.63
CA GLU A 4 -64.92 7.13 -68.40
C GLU A 4 -64.83 7.50 -66.91
N LEU A 5 -65.49 6.75 -66.01
CA LEU A 5 -65.38 6.98 -64.56
C LEU A 5 -63.98 6.75 -64.01
N SER A 6 -63.21 5.83 -64.60
CA SER A 6 -61.85 5.53 -64.14
C SER A 6 -60.87 6.66 -64.46
N HIS A 7 -61.07 7.38 -65.57
CA HIS A 7 -60.22 8.52 -65.96
C HIS A 7 -60.44 9.74 -65.07
N ASP A 8 -61.70 10.06 -64.73
CA ASP A 8 -62.01 11.19 -63.84
C ASP A 8 -61.47 10.98 -62.42
N ILE A 9 -61.51 9.74 -61.91
CA ILE A 9 -60.95 9.42 -60.58
C ILE A 9 -59.42 9.59 -60.58
N LEU A 10 -58.74 9.22 -61.67
CA LEU A 10 -57.29 9.38 -61.79
C LEU A 10 -56.90 10.87 -61.87
N ALA A 11 -57.59 11.64 -62.71
CA ALA A 11 -57.36 13.08 -62.84
C ALA A 11 -57.59 13.81 -61.51
N LYS A 12 -58.67 13.46 -60.79
CA LYS A 12 -58.94 14.00 -59.46
C LYS A 12 -57.84 13.67 -58.46
N ARG A 13 -57.34 12.43 -58.41
CA ARG A 13 -56.22 12.08 -57.52
C ARG A 13 -54.93 12.83 -57.86
N ILE A 14 -54.64 13.01 -59.14
CA ILE A 14 -53.46 13.76 -59.58
C ILE A 14 -53.59 15.23 -59.15
N TYR A 15 -54.77 15.83 -59.35
CA TYR A 15 -55.06 17.20 -58.94
C TYR A 15 -55.01 17.38 -57.41
N ASP A 16 -55.60 16.45 -56.66
CA ASP A 16 -55.58 16.50 -55.19
C ASP A 16 -54.14 16.36 -54.68
N LYS A 17 -53.33 15.50 -55.31
CA LYS A 17 -51.91 15.32 -54.97
C LYS A 17 -51.10 16.58 -55.26
N SER A 18 -51.25 17.17 -56.46
CA SER A 18 -50.54 18.41 -56.81
C SER A 18 -50.96 19.56 -55.90
N SER A 19 -52.25 19.66 -55.57
CA SER A 19 -52.77 20.67 -54.64
C SER A 19 -52.17 20.52 -53.23
N VAL A 20 -51.99 19.29 -52.75
CA VAL A 20 -51.35 19.04 -51.45
C VAL A 20 -49.87 19.39 -51.47
N GLU A 21 -49.15 19.03 -52.54
CA GLU A 21 -47.74 19.39 -52.72
C GLU A 21 -47.54 20.91 -52.78
N ASP A 22 -48.36 21.63 -53.55
CA ASP A 22 -48.29 23.09 -53.66
C ASP A 22 -48.55 23.78 -52.32
N LYS A 23 -49.58 23.34 -51.59
CA LYS A 23 -49.87 23.81 -50.22
C LYS A 23 -48.69 23.55 -49.29
N MET A 24 -48.00 22.41 -49.47
CA MET A 24 -46.84 22.07 -48.66
C MET A 24 -45.65 22.98 -48.96
N ARG A 25 -45.37 23.27 -50.24
CA ARG A 25 -44.30 24.20 -50.64
C ARG A 25 -44.51 25.59 -50.06
N ILE A 26 -45.74 26.11 -50.10
CA ILE A 26 -46.07 27.42 -49.51
C ILE A 26 -45.79 27.42 -48.00
N LYS A 27 -46.21 26.36 -47.29
CA LYS A 27 -45.95 26.21 -45.86
C LYS A 27 -44.46 26.13 -45.55
N ILE A 28 -43.68 25.42 -46.37
CA ILE A 28 -42.23 25.31 -46.20
C ILE A 28 -41.55 26.68 -46.41
N HIS A 29 -41.96 27.45 -47.42
CA HIS A 29 -41.44 28.81 -47.60
C HIS A 29 -41.77 29.72 -46.42
N GLN A 30 -43.01 29.67 -45.92
CA GLN A 30 -43.40 30.44 -44.74
C GLN A 30 -42.54 30.06 -43.54
N LEU A 31 -42.38 28.76 -43.27
CA LEU A 31 -41.54 28.25 -42.19
C LEU A 31 -40.08 28.70 -42.36
N LEU A 32 -39.51 28.57 -43.56
CA LEU A 32 -38.12 28.97 -43.83
C LEU A 32 -37.92 30.47 -43.64
N ASN A 33 -38.87 31.29 -44.07
CA ASN A 33 -38.81 32.73 -43.91
C ASN A 33 -38.91 33.14 -42.43
N ASP A 34 -39.86 32.55 -41.69
CA ASP A 34 -40.02 32.77 -40.25
C ASP A 34 -38.73 32.40 -39.50
N HIS A 35 -38.16 31.23 -39.81
CA HIS A 35 -36.89 30.80 -39.22
C HIS A 35 -35.69 31.61 -39.70
N LEU A 36 -35.72 32.16 -40.92
CA LEU A 36 -34.68 33.06 -41.40
C LEU A 36 -34.68 34.36 -40.62
N THR A 37 -35.84 34.94 -40.32
CA THR A 37 -35.97 36.10 -39.44
C THR A 37 -35.45 35.78 -38.05
N LEU A 38 -35.86 34.65 -37.45
CA LEU A 38 -35.36 34.22 -36.15
C LEU A 38 -33.84 33.96 -36.13
N TYR A 39 -33.28 33.49 -37.24
CA TYR A 39 -31.85 33.29 -37.37
C TYR A 39 -31.10 34.63 -37.49
N GLU A 40 -31.63 35.59 -38.26
CA GLU A 40 -31.02 36.92 -38.39
C GLU A 40 -31.06 37.69 -37.06
N GLU A 41 -32.13 37.56 -36.27
CA GLU A 41 -32.28 38.21 -34.97
C GLU A 41 -31.52 37.49 -33.85
N ASN A 42 -31.66 36.17 -33.74
CA ASN A 42 -31.27 35.40 -32.55
C ASN A 42 -30.25 34.29 -32.85
N ASN A 43 -29.78 34.15 -34.09
CA ASN A 43 -28.91 33.05 -34.54
C ASN A 43 -29.49 31.65 -34.27
N VAL A 44 -30.82 31.52 -34.21
CA VAL A 44 -31.51 30.23 -34.02
C VAL A 44 -31.50 29.44 -35.33
N LEU A 45 -30.93 28.24 -35.31
CA LEU A 45 -30.91 27.33 -36.47
C LEU A 45 -32.16 26.45 -36.51
N LEU A 46 -32.43 25.84 -37.66
CA LEU A 46 -33.54 24.89 -37.82
C LEU A 46 -33.34 23.66 -36.91
N SER A 47 -34.44 23.19 -36.32
CA SER A 47 -34.43 21.98 -35.50
C SER A 47 -34.26 20.73 -36.36
N LYS A 48 -34.06 19.57 -35.70
CA LYS A 48 -33.98 18.29 -36.40
C LYS A 48 -35.29 17.96 -37.10
N ASP A 49 -36.41 18.27 -36.47
CA ASP A 49 -37.73 17.93 -36.97
C ASP A 49 -38.10 18.83 -38.14
N ASP A 50 -37.70 20.10 -38.11
CA ASP A 50 -37.84 21.02 -39.24
C ASP A 50 -37.04 20.53 -40.45
N LEU A 51 -35.79 20.13 -40.27
CA LEU A 51 -34.99 19.57 -41.36
C LEU A 51 -35.60 18.28 -41.91
N ILE A 52 -36.14 17.40 -41.06
CA ILE A 52 -36.83 16.18 -41.50
C ILE A 52 -38.08 16.53 -42.33
N TYR A 53 -38.81 17.58 -41.92
CA TYR A 53 -40.01 18.03 -42.61
C TYR A 53 -39.72 18.68 -43.97
N ILE A 54 -38.63 19.47 -44.05
CA ILE A 54 -38.24 20.20 -45.26
C ILE A 54 -37.53 19.29 -46.27
N ASN A 55 -36.71 18.33 -45.81
CA ASN A 55 -35.81 17.54 -46.64
C ASN A 55 -36.48 16.84 -47.85
N PRO A 56 -37.69 16.26 -47.75
CA PRO A 56 -38.35 15.64 -48.90
C PRO A 56 -38.67 16.59 -50.05
N PHE A 57 -38.72 17.90 -49.80
CA PHE A 57 -39.12 18.92 -50.77
C PHE A 57 -37.97 19.83 -51.21
N LEU A 58 -36.76 19.66 -50.66
CA LEU A 58 -35.60 20.53 -50.91
C LEU A 58 -35.27 20.68 -52.41
N ASP A 59 -35.33 19.57 -53.16
CA ASP A 59 -35.00 19.56 -54.58
C ASP A 59 -36.10 20.17 -55.46
N SER A 60 -37.32 20.28 -54.92
CA SER A 60 -38.50 20.75 -55.64
C SER A 60 -38.80 22.24 -55.42
N ILE A 61 -38.19 22.86 -54.42
CA ILE A 61 -38.44 24.24 -54.02
C ILE A 61 -37.26 25.11 -54.45
N GLU A 62 -37.55 26.23 -55.11
CA GLU A 62 -36.53 27.24 -55.43
C GLU A 62 -36.19 28.04 -54.18
N LEU A 63 -35.10 27.67 -53.51
CA LEU A 63 -34.61 28.38 -52.33
C LEU A 63 -33.80 29.61 -52.71
N THR A 64 -34.03 30.70 -51.99
CA THR A 64 -33.12 31.85 -52.05
C THR A 64 -31.75 31.46 -51.49
N PRO A 65 -30.65 32.13 -51.91
CA PRO A 65 -29.30 31.84 -51.41
C PRO A 65 -29.18 31.93 -49.88
N LYS A 66 -29.98 32.80 -49.24
CA LYS A 66 -30.02 32.94 -47.78
C LYS A 66 -30.66 31.74 -47.10
N GLU A 67 -31.82 31.29 -47.56
CA GLU A 67 -32.51 30.12 -47.03
C GLU A 67 -31.67 28.85 -47.22
N TYR A 68 -31.06 28.68 -48.40
CA TYR A 68 -30.16 27.55 -48.65
C TYR A 68 -28.98 27.54 -47.67
N LYS A 69 -28.39 28.72 -47.40
CA LYS A 69 -27.30 28.86 -46.42
C LYS A 69 -27.76 28.51 -45.01
N LEU A 70 -28.98 28.90 -44.61
CA LEU A 70 -29.58 28.55 -43.31
C LEU A 70 -29.77 27.03 -43.17
N VAL A 71 -30.38 26.39 -44.17
CA VAL A 71 -30.60 24.93 -44.19
C VAL A 71 -29.26 24.20 -44.06
N LYS A 72 -28.30 24.52 -44.92
CA LYS A 72 -26.97 23.89 -44.91
C LYS A 72 -26.22 24.10 -43.59
N LYS A 73 -26.31 25.30 -42.99
CA LYS A 73 -25.70 25.58 -41.68
C LYS A 73 -26.37 24.77 -40.57
N SER A 74 -27.68 24.63 -40.62
CA SER A 74 -28.46 23.83 -39.66
C SER A 74 -28.12 22.33 -39.77
N GLU A 75 -28.04 21.79 -40.99
CA GLU A 75 -27.60 20.41 -41.24
C GLU A 75 -26.19 20.15 -40.68
N GLN A 76 -25.25 21.04 -40.97
CA GLN A 76 -23.88 20.94 -40.46
C GLN A 76 -23.85 20.98 -38.94
N PHE A 77 -24.65 21.84 -38.32
CA PHE A 77 -24.76 21.94 -36.87
C PHE A 77 -25.26 20.63 -36.25
N ILE A 78 -26.34 20.05 -36.79
CA ILE A 78 -26.89 18.77 -36.30
C ILE A 78 -25.89 17.62 -36.54
N ARG A 79 -25.23 17.59 -37.70
CA ARG A 79 -24.22 16.57 -38.01
C ARG A 79 -23.03 16.64 -37.04
N ARG A 80 -22.53 17.84 -36.75
CA ARG A 80 -21.47 18.06 -35.74
C ARG A 80 -21.91 17.62 -34.35
N LYS A 81 -23.15 17.93 -33.95
CA LYS A 81 -23.71 17.49 -32.66
C LYS A 81 -23.75 15.95 -32.55
N ARG A 82 -24.18 15.26 -33.61
CA ARG A 82 -24.18 13.78 -33.63
C ARG A 82 -22.77 13.20 -33.55
N TYR A 83 -21.80 13.73 -34.30
CA TYR A 83 -20.41 13.26 -34.21
C TYR A 83 -19.80 13.50 -32.83
N ARG A 84 -20.10 14.62 -32.18
CA ARG A 84 -19.67 14.86 -30.79
C ARG A 84 -20.24 13.81 -29.84
N LEU A 85 -21.51 13.45 -29.99
CA LEU A 85 -22.12 12.39 -29.19
C LEU A 85 -21.46 11.04 -29.42
N TYR A 86 -21.25 10.63 -30.68
CA TYR A 86 -20.57 9.37 -31.00
C TYR A 86 -19.13 9.34 -30.51
N PHE A 87 -18.43 10.47 -30.59
CA PHE A 87 -17.08 10.61 -30.05
C PHE A 87 -17.06 10.44 -28.52
N LEU A 88 -18.01 11.06 -27.80
CA LEU A 88 -18.14 10.86 -26.35
C LEU A 88 -18.44 9.40 -26.00
N VAL A 89 -19.35 8.75 -26.72
CA VAL A 89 -19.66 7.33 -26.52
C VAL A 89 -18.43 6.46 -26.78
N ALA A 90 -17.66 6.75 -27.83
CA ALA A 90 -16.42 6.04 -28.14
C ALA A 90 -15.36 6.20 -27.04
N ILE A 91 -15.22 7.40 -26.46
CA ILE A 91 -14.33 7.64 -25.31
C ILE A 91 -14.76 6.79 -24.12
N VAL A 92 -16.04 6.79 -23.77
CA VAL A 92 -16.55 5.99 -22.64
C VAL A 92 -16.31 4.49 -22.87
N ALA A 93 -16.56 4.00 -24.09
CA ALA A 93 -16.30 2.61 -24.44
C ALA A 93 -14.79 2.27 -24.33
N ALA A 94 -13.90 3.14 -24.80
CA ALA A 94 -12.46 2.95 -24.68
C ALA A 94 -11.99 2.92 -23.22
N LEU A 95 -12.55 3.79 -22.36
CA LEU A 95 -12.26 3.79 -20.93
C LEU A 95 -12.70 2.49 -20.24
N LEU A 96 -13.87 1.95 -20.60
CA LEU A 96 -14.34 0.67 -20.05
C LEU A 96 -13.45 -0.50 -20.49
N ILE A 97 -12.97 -0.50 -21.74
CA ILE A 97 -12.03 -1.51 -22.23
C ILE A 97 -10.68 -1.39 -21.49
N ALA A 98 -10.16 -0.18 -21.35
CA ALA A 98 -8.91 0.07 -20.61
C ALA A 98 -9.03 -0.35 -19.14
N PHE A 99 -10.15 -0.05 -18.49
CA PHE A 99 -10.42 -0.47 -17.13
C PHE A 99 -10.41 -2.00 -16.99
N ASN A 100 -11.08 -2.72 -17.91
CA ASN A 100 -11.06 -4.19 -17.91
C ASN A 100 -9.65 -4.77 -18.06
N LEU A 101 -8.81 -4.17 -18.91
CA LEU A 101 -7.42 -4.61 -19.10
C LEU A 101 -6.59 -4.37 -17.83
N ILE A 102 -6.76 -3.23 -17.17
CA ILE A 102 -6.06 -2.91 -15.91
C ILE A 102 -6.46 -3.90 -14.82
N THR A 103 -7.77 -4.20 -14.67
CA THR A 103 -8.24 -5.14 -13.65
C THR A 103 -7.74 -6.57 -13.89
N TRP A 104 -7.62 -6.98 -15.15
CA TRP A 104 -7.10 -8.31 -15.48
C TRP A 104 -5.62 -8.44 -15.13
N SER A 105 -4.82 -7.43 -15.47
CA SER A 105 -3.39 -7.40 -15.12
C SER A 105 -3.15 -7.35 -13.60
N ALA A 106 -3.97 -6.63 -12.85
CA ALA A 106 -3.87 -6.60 -11.39
C ALA A 106 -4.23 -7.96 -10.77
N ASN A 107 -5.20 -8.68 -11.34
CA ASN A 107 -5.59 -10.00 -10.84
C ASN A 107 -4.47 -11.02 -11.00
N GLU A 108 -3.74 -11.00 -12.13
CA GLU A 108 -2.61 -11.92 -12.35
C GLU A 108 -1.48 -11.70 -11.33
N GLN A 109 -1.19 -10.44 -10.97
CA GLN A 109 -0.20 -10.14 -9.92
C GLN A 109 -0.65 -10.61 -8.54
N ASN A 110 -1.94 -10.46 -8.22
CA ASN A 110 -2.48 -10.94 -6.96
C ASN A 110 -2.47 -12.48 -6.87
N GLU A 111 -2.74 -13.18 -7.97
CA GLU A 111 -2.64 -14.65 -8.01
C GLU A 111 -1.19 -15.12 -7.77
N ALA A 112 -0.19 -14.43 -8.34
CA ALA A 112 1.21 -14.75 -8.10
C ALA A 112 1.62 -14.51 -6.63
N LEU A 113 1.18 -13.40 -6.03
CA LEU A 113 1.43 -13.11 -4.61
C LEU A 113 0.75 -14.13 -3.69
N LEU A 114 -0.48 -14.52 -3.99
CA LEU A 114 -1.19 -15.55 -3.24
C LEU A 114 -0.46 -16.90 -3.31
N GLN A 115 0.09 -17.27 -4.48
CA GLN A 115 0.90 -18.49 -4.60
C GLN A 115 2.18 -18.42 -3.76
N GLU A 116 2.86 -17.27 -3.75
CA GLU A 116 4.06 -17.08 -2.92
C GLU A 116 3.73 -17.16 -1.42
N GLU A 117 2.62 -16.55 -0.98
CA GLU A 117 2.13 -16.68 0.40
C GLU A 117 1.76 -18.13 0.75
N GLU A 118 1.07 -18.84 -0.14
CA GLU A 118 0.71 -20.25 0.06
C GLU A 118 1.95 -21.15 0.16
N GLU A 119 2.95 -20.94 -0.70
CA GLU A 119 4.24 -21.65 -0.62
C GLU A 119 4.96 -21.36 0.69
N HIS A 120 4.98 -20.09 1.13
CA HIS A 120 5.60 -19.70 2.39
C HIS A 120 4.89 -20.33 3.60
N VAL A 121 3.56 -20.36 3.60
CA VAL A 121 2.77 -21.03 4.65
C VAL A 121 3.04 -22.53 4.67
N GLN A 122 3.15 -23.18 3.50
CA GLN A 122 3.50 -24.60 3.43
C GLN A 122 4.91 -24.86 3.98
N LEU A 123 5.89 -24.01 3.64
CA LEU A 123 7.25 -24.12 4.17
C LEU A 123 7.27 -24.00 5.70
N LEU A 124 6.56 -23.01 6.26
CA LEU A 124 6.45 -22.87 7.72
C LEU A 124 5.80 -24.10 8.38
N GLN A 125 4.74 -24.64 7.79
CA GLN A 125 4.12 -25.88 8.30
C GLN A 125 5.08 -27.07 8.25
N THR A 126 5.87 -27.19 7.18
CA THR A 126 6.90 -28.24 7.11
C THR A 126 7.99 -28.04 8.16
N GLU A 127 8.41 -26.80 8.40
CA GLU A 127 9.40 -26.46 9.43
C GLU A 127 8.89 -26.79 10.84
N ASP A 128 7.66 -26.43 11.17
CA ASP A 128 7.02 -26.78 12.45
C ASP A 128 6.87 -28.30 12.61
N SER A 129 6.50 -29.00 11.53
CA SER A 129 6.41 -30.46 11.56
C SER A 129 7.78 -31.13 11.76
N LEU A 130 8.85 -30.57 11.17
CA LEU A 130 10.21 -31.03 11.35
C LEU A 130 10.72 -30.74 12.76
N ARG A 131 10.39 -29.56 13.29
CA ARG A 131 10.72 -29.16 14.65
C ARG A 131 10.06 -30.07 15.69
N THR A 132 8.76 -30.30 15.57
CA THR A 132 8.04 -31.23 16.46
C THR A 132 8.57 -32.66 16.36
N LEU A 133 8.93 -33.12 15.16
CA LEU A 133 9.57 -34.43 14.97
C LEU A 133 10.97 -34.49 15.61
N ALA A 134 11.76 -33.42 15.49
CA ALA A 134 13.05 -33.31 16.15
C ALA A 134 12.91 -33.29 17.68
N GLU A 135 11.91 -32.58 18.22
CA GLU A 135 11.58 -32.56 19.65
C GLU A 135 11.18 -33.96 20.14
N MET A 136 10.27 -34.68 19.45
CA MET A 136 9.90 -36.06 19.79
C MET A 136 11.10 -37.01 19.73
N ARG A 137 11.98 -36.84 18.73
CA ARG A 137 13.21 -37.65 18.62
C ARG A 137 14.20 -37.34 19.73
N ALA A 138 14.33 -36.08 20.12
CA ALA A 138 15.14 -35.68 21.25
C ALA A 138 14.60 -36.28 22.56
N ASP A 139 13.28 -36.24 22.78
CA ASP A 139 12.63 -36.82 23.96
C ASP A 139 12.81 -38.34 24.04
N THR A 140 12.66 -39.06 22.93
CA THR A 140 12.87 -40.51 22.90
C THR A 140 14.32 -40.89 23.19
N LEU A 141 15.29 -40.15 22.62
CA LEU A 141 16.71 -40.33 22.94
C LEU A 141 17.00 -39.99 24.40
N TYR A 142 16.39 -38.92 24.94
CA TYR A 142 16.51 -38.51 26.33
C TYR A 142 16.04 -39.62 27.28
N GLN A 143 14.88 -40.20 27.01
CA GLN A 143 14.31 -41.32 27.77
C GLN A 143 15.17 -42.59 27.70
N GLN A 144 15.83 -42.86 26.57
CA GLN A 144 16.76 -43.98 26.44
C GLN A 144 18.06 -43.73 27.22
N LEU A 145 18.60 -42.51 27.16
CA LEU A 145 19.82 -42.13 27.86
C LEU A 145 19.63 -42.12 29.38
N LEU A 146 18.46 -41.66 29.86
CA LEU A 146 18.07 -41.71 31.27
C LEU A 146 18.10 -43.13 31.87
N LYS A 147 17.82 -44.16 31.05
CA LYS A 147 17.81 -45.56 31.50
C LYS A 147 19.20 -46.21 31.53
N THR A 148 20.17 -45.64 30.82
CA THR A 148 21.41 -46.35 30.48
C THR A 148 22.59 -45.93 31.38
N ASP A 149 22.68 -44.66 31.81
CA ASP A 149 23.77 -44.19 32.68
C ASP A 149 23.40 -42.94 33.52
N PRO A 150 23.29 -43.05 34.86
CA PRO A 150 23.01 -41.92 35.76
C PRO A 150 24.09 -40.81 35.77
N GLN A 151 25.34 -41.11 35.40
CA GLN A 151 26.40 -40.10 35.32
C GLN A 151 26.23 -39.24 34.06
N PHE A 152 25.91 -39.88 32.94
CA PHE A 152 25.60 -39.18 31.69
C PHE A 152 24.42 -38.21 31.86
N THR A 153 23.39 -38.60 32.62
CA THR A 153 22.22 -37.73 32.87
C THR A 153 22.57 -36.45 33.64
N LYS A 154 23.54 -36.53 34.57
CA LYS A 154 24.01 -35.34 35.31
C LYS A 154 24.78 -34.40 34.40
N GLN A 155 25.64 -34.94 33.52
CA GLN A 155 26.36 -34.14 32.53
C GLN A 155 25.41 -33.48 31.53
N LEU A 156 24.36 -34.20 31.12
CA LEU A 156 23.37 -33.69 30.18
C LEU A 156 22.53 -32.55 30.80
N ILE A 157 22.05 -32.69 32.05
CA ILE A 157 21.35 -31.60 32.76
C ILE A 157 22.25 -30.36 32.87
N ALA A 158 23.51 -30.54 33.28
CA ALA A 158 24.45 -29.44 33.35
C ALA A 158 24.65 -28.75 31.98
N SER A 159 24.70 -29.52 30.88
CA SER A 159 24.82 -28.95 29.53
C SER A 159 23.56 -28.17 29.11
N PHE A 160 22.36 -28.65 29.46
CA PHE A 160 21.11 -27.94 29.21
C PHE A 160 21.02 -26.64 30.02
N ASP A 161 21.43 -26.66 31.28
CA ASP A 161 21.47 -25.46 32.11
C ASP A 161 22.46 -24.43 31.51
N THR A 162 23.65 -24.87 31.07
CA THR A 162 24.60 -23.96 30.40
C THR A 162 24.06 -23.40 29.09
N LEU A 163 23.35 -24.21 28.29
CA LEU A 163 22.76 -23.76 27.03
C LEU A 163 21.60 -22.78 27.27
N ARG A 164 20.79 -23.04 28.29
CA ARG A 164 19.72 -22.14 28.72
C ARG A 164 20.29 -20.80 29.18
N MET A 165 21.31 -20.83 30.02
CA MET A 165 22.00 -19.61 30.46
C MET A 165 22.63 -18.86 29.28
N ALA A 166 23.24 -19.55 28.33
CA ALA A 166 23.81 -18.94 27.13
C ALA A 166 22.74 -18.32 26.21
N LYS A 167 21.58 -18.96 26.10
CA LYS A 167 20.43 -18.42 25.36
C LYS A 167 19.88 -17.17 26.03
N GLU A 168 19.66 -17.23 27.34
CA GLU A 168 19.18 -16.09 28.13
C GLU A 168 20.19 -14.92 28.05
N SER A 169 21.49 -15.18 28.14
CA SER A 169 22.52 -14.14 27.99
C SER A 169 22.54 -13.54 26.58
N ALA A 170 22.41 -14.36 25.54
CA ALA A 170 22.37 -13.89 24.15
C ALA A 170 21.12 -13.03 23.88
N GLU A 171 19.98 -13.38 24.49
CA GLU A 171 18.75 -12.59 24.40
C GLU A 171 18.89 -11.23 25.10
N ILE A 172 19.51 -11.20 26.27
CA ILE A 172 19.84 -9.96 26.98
C ILE A 172 20.77 -9.08 26.11
N GLU A 173 21.86 -9.65 25.57
CA GLU A 173 22.79 -8.92 24.70
C GLU A 173 22.10 -8.36 23.44
N ARG A 174 21.21 -9.15 22.82
CA ARG A 174 20.41 -8.71 21.68
C ARG A 174 19.52 -7.53 22.05
N ASN A 175 18.79 -7.62 23.16
CA ASN A 175 17.88 -6.57 23.60
C ASN A 175 18.65 -5.28 23.93
N ILE A 176 19.84 -5.38 24.55
CA ILE A 176 20.74 -4.24 24.78
C ILE A 176 21.17 -3.60 23.45
N ALA A 177 21.58 -4.41 22.45
CA ALA A 177 22.02 -3.91 21.16
C ALA A 177 20.87 -3.25 20.36
N GLN A 178 19.68 -3.84 20.38
CA GLN A 178 18.48 -3.29 19.75
C GLN A 178 18.04 -2.00 20.43
N SER A 179 17.99 -1.99 21.77
CA SER A 179 17.69 -0.81 22.58
C SER A 179 18.62 0.37 22.26
N SER A 180 19.93 0.14 22.20
CA SER A 180 20.90 1.16 21.82
C SER A 180 20.65 1.71 20.41
N THR A 181 20.33 0.83 19.45
CA THR A 181 20.05 1.22 18.07
C THR A 181 18.78 2.07 17.96
N LEU A 182 17.71 1.65 18.63
CA LEU A 182 16.44 2.39 18.69
C LEU A 182 16.61 3.76 19.35
N SER A 183 17.45 3.89 20.36
CA SER A 183 17.71 5.17 21.03
C SER A 183 18.43 6.16 20.13
N ASN A 184 19.41 5.71 19.34
CA ASN A 184 20.09 6.56 18.36
C ASN A 184 19.15 7.00 17.23
N LEU A 185 18.26 6.09 16.79
CA LEU A 185 17.22 6.43 15.81
C LEU A 185 16.21 7.42 16.38
N ALA A 186 15.84 7.27 17.66
CA ALA A 186 14.96 8.20 18.35
C ALA A 186 15.58 9.60 18.45
N GLU A 187 16.88 9.69 18.73
CA GLU A 187 17.61 10.96 18.71
C GLU A 187 17.58 11.61 17.32
N THR A 188 17.84 10.83 16.27
CA THR A 188 17.78 11.31 14.88
C THR A 188 16.38 11.78 14.49
N ALA A 189 15.34 11.04 14.90
CA ALA A 189 13.94 11.41 14.65
C ALA A 189 13.56 12.70 15.40
N LEU A 190 14.10 12.89 16.61
CA LEU A 190 13.88 14.10 17.40
C LEU A 190 14.54 15.33 16.75
N GLU A 191 15.74 15.19 16.18
CA GLU A 191 16.41 16.23 15.39
C GLU A 191 15.63 16.62 14.14
N GLN A 192 14.86 15.68 13.57
CA GLN A 192 13.95 15.90 12.45
C GLN A 192 12.58 16.47 12.88
N GLU A 193 12.43 16.84 14.15
CA GLU A 193 11.20 17.35 14.76
C GLU A 193 10.02 16.35 14.79
N ASP A 194 10.25 15.06 14.49
CA ASP A 194 9.23 14.01 14.62
C ASP A 194 9.19 13.46 16.06
N LYS A 195 8.58 14.24 16.94
CA LYS A 195 8.47 13.92 18.37
C LYS A 195 7.68 12.65 18.64
N ASN A 196 6.69 12.33 17.81
CA ASN A 196 5.85 11.15 18.06
C ASN A 196 6.64 9.88 17.76
N TYR A 197 7.30 9.83 16.60
CA TYR A 197 8.11 8.68 16.23
C TYR A 197 9.34 8.53 17.14
N ALA A 198 10.02 9.64 17.45
CA ALA A 198 11.12 9.64 18.42
C ALA A 198 10.70 9.08 19.78
N PHE A 199 9.49 9.44 20.25
CA PHE A 199 8.96 8.91 21.51
C PHE A 199 8.70 7.41 21.44
N GLN A 200 8.07 6.92 20.36
CA GLN A 200 7.80 5.49 20.20
C GLN A 200 9.08 4.65 20.20
N LEU A 201 10.11 5.12 19.48
CA LEU A 201 11.42 4.48 19.43
C LEU A 201 12.11 4.48 20.80
N ALA A 202 12.13 5.62 21.51
CA ALA A 202 12.74 5.74 22.84
C ALA A 202 12.01 4.87 23.88
N ALA A 203 10.67 4.85 23.85
CA ALA A 203 9.88 4.01 24.74
C ALA A 203 10.16 2.53 24.52
N LYS A 204 10.19 2.07 23.26
CA LYS A 204 10.51 0.68 22.92
C LYS A 204 11.96 0.33 23.28
N ALA A 205 12.89 1.25 23.09
CA ALA A 205 14.28 1.07 23.51
C ALA A 205 14.38 0.82 25.01
N TRP A 206 13.69 1.61 25.82
CA TRP A 206 13.67 1.46 27.27
C TRP A 206 12.98 0.16 27.72
N GLU A 207 11.86 -0.23 27.09
CA GLU A 207 11.18 -1.50 27.35
C GLU A 207 12.09 -2.73 27.08
N LEU A 208 12.98 -2.65 26.08
CA LEU A 208 13.96 -3.71 25.78
C LEU A 208 15.13 -3.73 26.78
N ASN A 209 15.54 -2.58 27.30
CA ASN A 209 16.62 -2.46 28.28
C ASN A 209 16.38 -1.24 29.17
N HIS A 210 15.87 -1.49 30.38
CA HIS A 210 15.56 -0.46 31.36
C HIS A 210 16.81 0.35 31.81
N ASP A 211 18.02 -0.22 31.64
CA ASP A 211 19.28 0.44 31.97
C ASP A 211 19.79 1.40 30.87
N ASN A 212 19.05 1.55 29.76
CA ASN A 212 19.45 2.44 28.68
C ASN A 212 19.18 3.91 29.02
N GLN A 213 20.24 4.58 29.50
CA GLN A 213 20.23 6.00 29.87
C GLN A 213 19.81 6.93 28.73
N LEU A 214 20.26 6.66 27.49
CA LEU A 214 19.92 7.51 26.34
C LEU A 214 18.42 7.47 26.03
N ALA A 215 17.80 6.30 26.08
CA ALA A 215 16.36 6.14 25.90
C ALA A 215 15.58 6.93 26.96
N CYS A 216 16.03 6.84 28.22
CA CYS A 216 15.45 7.56 29.35
C CYS A 216 15.53 9.08 29.16
N ASP A 217 16.72 9.59 28.82
CA ASP A 217 16.95 11.03 28.58
C ASP A 217 16.09 11.56 27.43
N LEU A 218 15.92 10.77 26.36
CA LEU A 218 15.05 11.13 25.24
C LEU A 218 13.58 11.18 25.65
N LEU A 219 13.08 10.22 26.43
CA LEU A 219 11.70 10.24 26.94
C LEU A 219 11.41 11.51 27.76
N TYR A 220 12.36 11.93 28.58
CA TYR A 220 12.29 13.19 29.33
C TYR A 220 12.30 14.43 28.42
N ARG A 221 13.22 14.48 27.46
CA ARG A 221 13.29 15.59 26.48
C ARG A 221 12.00 15.72 25.66
N ILE A 222 11.41 14.61 25.24
CA ILE A 222 10.27 14.60 24.32
C ILE A 222 8.92 14.82 25.02
N SER A 223 8.76 14.31 26.25
CA SER A 223 7.55 14.55 27.04
C SER A 223 7.37 16.02 27.41
N GLY A 224 8.45 16.81 27.36
CA GLY A 224 8.44 18.18 27.87
C GLY A 224 8.32 18.22 29.39
N SER A 225 8.53 17.08 30.08
CA SER A 225 8.89 17.08 31.48
C SER A 225 10.28 17.69 31.55
N SER A 226 10.31 19.01 31.63
CA SER A 226 11.51 19.80 31.81
C SER A 226 12.09 19.47 33.19
N ILE A 227 12.80 18.34 33.28
CA ILE A 227 13.59 17.93 34.45
C ILE A 227 14.75 18.92 34.68
N TYR A 228 15.02 19.79 33.69
CA TYR A 228 15.92 20.92 33.78
C TYR A 228 15.21 22.28 33.93
N ASP A 229 13.88 22.32 34.06
CA ASP A 229 13.26 23.50 34.66
C ASP A 229 13.68 23.46 36.12
N SER A 230 14.49 24.43 36.51
CA SER A 230 15.14 24.55 37.81
C SER A 230 14.20 24.60 39.03
N ASN A 231 12.90 24.32 38.84
CA ASN A 231 11.84 24.40 39.83
C ASN A 231 11.10 23.05 40.06
N SER A 232 11.47 21.93 39.43
CA SER A 232 10.92 20.62 39.80
C SER A 232 11.69 20.04 41.00
N ASP A 233 11.02 19.88 42.14
CA ASP A 233 11.58 19.37 43.42
C ASP A 233 12.02 17.89 43.40
N ILE A 234 11.96 17.20 42.26
CA ILE A 234 12.30 15.77 42.17
C ILE A 234 13.73 15.63 41.66
N ASP A 235 14.67 15.32 42.56
CA ASP A 235 16.01 14.88 42.18
C ASP A 235 15.95 13.42 41.71
N LEU A 236 15.96 13.20 40.39
CA LEU A 236 15.94 11.86 39.80
C LEU A 236 17.14 11.01 40.23
N ASN A 237 18.27 11.62 40.59
CA ASN A 237 19.44 10.89 41.08
C ASN A 237 19.24 10.34 42.50
N ALA A 238 18.23 10.84 43.21
CA ALA A 238 17.86 10.37 44.55
C ALA A 238 16.84 9.22 44.52
N LEU A 239 16.22 8.93 43.38
CA LEU A 239 15.28 7.82 43.23
C LEU A 239 16.02 6.49 43.20
N SER A 240 15.43 5.48 43.83
CA SER A 240 15.89 4.10 43.64
C SER A 240 15.65 3.66 42.18
N PRO A 241 16.40 2.66 41.67
CA PRO A 241 16.17 2.14 40.32
C PRO A 241 14.74 1.68 40.07
N GLU A 242 14.06 1.14 41.09
CA GLU A 242 12.67 0.69 41.01
C GLU A 242 11.70 1.88 40.86
N GLU A 243 11.84 2.92 41.69
CA GLU A 243 11.03 4.13 41.61
C GLU A 243 11.25 4.88 40.28
N HIS A 244 12.49 4.92 39.81
CA HIS A 244 12.82 5.50 38.51
C HIS A 244 12.14 4.75 37.37
N ASN A 245 12.17 3.41 37.40
CA ASN A 245 11.51 2.59 36.40
C ASN A 245 9.99 2.71 36.44
N GLU A 246 9.41 2.80 37.63
CA GLU A 246 7.98 3.04 37.80
C GLU A 246 7.58 4.41 37.23
N TYR A 247 8.37 5.44 37.51
CA TYR A 247 8.15 6.79 36.97
C TYR A 247 8.19 6.82 35.43
N ILE A 248 9.20 6.20 34.81
CA ILE A 248 9.28 6.09 33.34
C ILE A 248 8.08 5.31 32.79
N THR A 249 7.67 4.23 33.45
CA THR A 249 6.49 3.45 33.03
C THR A 249 5.22 4.31 33.05
N GLN A 250 5.01 5.09 34.11
CA GLN A 250 3.89 6.01 34.24
C GLN A 250 3.95 7.14 33.21
N LEU A 251 5.15 7.69 32.95
CA LEU A 251 5.38 8.69 31.90
C LEU A 251 4.99 8.13 30.52
N ILE A 252 5.46 6.92 30.19
CA ILE A 252 5.15 6.26 28.92
C ILE A 252 3.63 6.04 28.78
N ALA A 253 2.98 5.53 29.82
CA ALA A 253 1.54 5.31 29.83
C ALA A 253 0.75 6.61 29.64
N THR A 254 1.15 7.68 30.34
CA THR A 254 0.52 9.01 30.25
C THR A 254 0.65 9.58 28.85
N GLU A 255 1.84 9.58 28.27
CA GLU A 255 2.12 10.08 26.92
C GLU A 255 1.38 9.29 25.83
N ARG A 256 1.26 7.97 25.98
CA ARG A 256 0.47 7.12 25.08
C ARG A 256 -1.02 7.43 25.15
N ASN A 257 -1.56 7.60 26.36
CA ASN A 257 -3.00 7.79 26.58
C ASN A 257 -3.46 9.22 26.31
N GLU A 258 -2.75 10.22 26.82
CA GLU A 258 -3.17 11.63 26.77
C GLU A 258 -2.79 12.32 25.46
N LYS A 259 -1.60 12.03 24.93
CA LYS A 259 -1.10 12.66 23.70
C LYS A 259 -1.24 11.78 22.46
N GLY A 260 -1.78 10.57 22.60
CA GLY A 260 -2.04 9.66 21.49
C GLY A 260 -0.78 9.20 20.76
N ARG A 261 0.38 9.15 21.44
CA ARG A 261 1.67 8.86 20.81
C ARG A 261 1.84 7.42 20.33
N GLY A 262 0.94 6.50 20.69
CA GLY A 262 0.93 5.12 20.20
C GLY A 262 2.12 4.26 20.66
N THR A 263 2.15 3.02 20.18
CA THR A 263 3.26 2.07 20.37
C THR A 263 3.97 1.85 19.05
N LEU A 264 5.28 1.62 19.08
CA LEU A 264 5.99 1.11 17.91
C LEU A 264 5.48 -0.32 17.64
N ASP A 265 4.84 -0.53 16.51
CA ASP A 265 4.31 -1.84 16.16
C ASP A 265 5.44 -2.84 15.82
N ASP A 266 5.16 -4.13 15.96
CA ASP A 266 6.15 -5.19 15.76
C ASP A 266 6.56 -5.35 14.28
N GLU A 267 5.75 -4.89 13.33
CA GLU A 267 6.06 -4.90 11.90
C GLU A 267 7.12 -3.85 11.56
N THR A 268 6.97 -2.63 12.07
CA THR A 268 7.94 -1.54 12.02
C THR A 268 9.22 -1.92 12.77
N MET A 269 9.10 -2.58 13.93
CA MET A 269 10.27 -3.11 14.66
C MET A 269 11.03 -4.14 13.80
N SER A 270 10.30 -5.08 13.19
CA SER A 270 10.86 -6.05 12.24
C SER A 270 11.48 -5.38 11.03
N ALA A 271 10.87 -4.32 10.49
CA ALA A 271 11.39 -3.57 9.34
C ALA A 271 12.69 -2.83 9.66
N ILE A 272 12.80 -2.21 10.84
CA ILE A 272 14.02 -1.53 11.30
C ILE A 272 15.18 -2.53 11.38
N PHE A 273 14.92 -3.73 11.90
CA PHE A 273 15.94 -4.77 12.10
C PHE A 273 15.99 -5.83 10.99
N ASN A 274 15.26 -5.64 9.88
CA ASN A 274 15.29 -6.58 8.78
C ASN A 274 16.73 -6.67 8.24
N GLN A 275 17.22 -7.89 8.04
CA GLN A 275 18.56 -8.14 7.49
C GLN A 275 18.77 -7.54 6.10
N GLN A 276 17.73 -7.15 5.38
CA GLN A 276 17.84 -6.43 4.10
C GLN A 276 18.02 -4.91 4.28
N ASN A 277 17.86 -4.39 5.51
CA ASN A 277 18.16 -3.01 5.83
C ASN A 277 19.68 -2.85 5.90
N THR A 278 20.24 -2.09 4.95
CA THR A 278 21.69 -1.96 4.75
C THR A 278 22.45 -1.48 5.99
N ILE A 279 21.80 -0.72 6.87
CA ILE A 279 22.37 -0.23 8.13
C ILE A 279 22.60 -1.38 9.14
N VAL A 280 21.73 -2.40 9.14
CA VAL A 280 21.84 -3.57 10.02
C VAL A 280 22.91 -4.51 9.50
N GLN A 281 23.00 -4.71 8.18
CA GLN A 281 24.01 -5.57 7.54
C GLN A 281 25.44 -5.12 7.90
N GLU A 282 25.74 -3.83 7.78
CA GLU A 282 27.10 -3.32 8.08
C GLU A 282 27.51 -3.56 9.55
N LYS A 283 26.54 -3.50 10.47
CA LYS A 283 26.79 -3.73 11.91
C LYS A 283 26.91 -5.22 12.24
N GLU A 284 26.07 -6.07 11.65
CA GLU A 284 26.15 -7.53 11.80
C GLU A 284 27.44 -8.09 11.22
N ASP A 285 27.89 -7.62 10.06
CA ASP A 285 29.17 -8.00 9.46
C ASP A 285 30.35 -7.63 10.37
N GLY A 286 30.26 -6.48 11.05
CA GLY A 286 31.23 -6.06 12.07
C GLY A 286 31.26 -6.99 13.30
N ILE A 287 30.10 -7.48 13.75
CA ILE A 287 29.99 -8.43 14.89
C ILE A 287 30.45 -9.83 14.48
N ARG A 288 30.02 -10.34 13.31
CA ARG A 288 30.50 -11.61 12.75
C ARG A 288 32.01 -11.63 12.64
N GLY A 289 32.62 -10.57 12.12
CA GLY A 289 34.08 -10.44 12.08
C GLY A 289 34.76 -10.47 13.45
N LYS A 290 34.09 -10.03 14.53
CA LYS A 290 34.61 -10.17 15.92
C LYS A 290 34.48 -11.61 16.42
N ILE A 291 33.37 -12.27 16.16
CA ILE A 291 33.12 -13.67 16.56
C ILE A 291 34.11 -14.60 15.86
N ASP A 292 34.30 -14.44 14.55
CA ASP A 292 35.24 -15.27 13.77
C ASP A 292 36.67 -15.13 14.29
N ARG A 293 37.10 -13.90 14.63
CA ARG A 293 38.41 -13.67 15.27
C ARG A 293 38.52 -14.37 16.63
N TYR A 294 37.44 -14.40 17.42
CA TYR A 294 37.44 -15.10 18.69
C TYR A 294 37.51 -16.62 18.50
N TYR A 295 36.73 -17.16 17.56
CA TYR A 295 36.71 -18.58 17.23
C TYR A 295 38.10 -19.06 16.77
N HIS A 296 38.74 -18.33 15.85
CA HIS A 296 40.10 -18.63 15.42
C HIS A 296 41.09 -18.58 16.59
N LYS A 297 41.00 -17.59 17.48
CA LYS A 297 41.87 -17.50 18.66
C LYS A 297 41.69 -18.68 19.63
N VAL A 298 40.47 -19.18 19.79
CA VAL A 298 40.18 -20.37 20.61
C VAL A 298 40.71 -21.63 19.93
N GLN A 299 40.53 -21.75 18.61
CA GLN A 299 41.02 -22.88 17.83
C GLN A 299 42.56 -22.95 17.83
N ASP A 300 43.24 -21.82 17.59
CA ASP A 300 44.71 -21.72 17.63
C ASP A 300 45.24 -22.15 19.00
N LYS A 301 44.58 -21.70 20.08
CA LYS A 301 44.95 -22.06 21.45
C LYS A 301 44.70 -23.53 21.76
N ALA A 302 43.62 -24.11 21.22
CA ALA A 302 43.35 -25.54 21.34
C ALA A 302 44.42 -26.37 20.61
N GLU A 303 44.84 -25.97 19.40
CA GLU A 303 45.92 -26.62 18.67
C GLU A 303 47.28 -26.53 19.38
N GLU A 304 47.57 -25.39 20.00
CA GLU A 304 48.78 -25.21 20.82
C GLU A 304 48.80 -26.17 22.01
N LEU A 305 47.70 -26.29 22.75
CA LEU A 305 47.55 -27.24 23.85
C LEU A 305 47.67 -28.71 23.39
N TYR A 306 47.14 -29.04 22.21
CA TYR A 306 47.32 -30.37 21.60
C TYR A 306 48.78 -30.68 21.26
N LYS A 307 49.53 -29.70 20.77
CA LYS A 307 50.97 -29.86 20.48
C LYS A 307 51.80 -30.00 21.76
N GLU A 308 51.49 -29.23 22.80
CA GLU A 308 52.17 -29.33 24.10
C GLU A 308 51.95 -30.69 24.76
N THR A 309 50.70 -31.15 24.82
CA THR A 309 50.36 -32.47 25.38
C THR A 309 50.94 -33.63 24.55
N GLY A 310 50.94 -33.52 23.23
CA GLY A 310 51.58 -34.51 22.35
C GLY A 310 53.10 -34.59 22.51
N ASN A 311 53.78 -33.48 22.78
CA ASN A 311 55.22 -33.46 23.05
C ASN A 311 55.56 -33.98 24.45
N ALA A 312 54.71 -33.73 25.45
CA ALA A 312 54.88 -34.25 26.80
C ALA A 312 54.78 -35.79 26.84
N LEU A 313 53.93 -36.39 25.99
CA LEU A 313 53.80 -37.85 25.88
C LEU A 313 54.96 -38.53 25.12
N ARG A 314 55.80 -37.76 24.40
CA ARG A 314 56.96 -38.28 23.65
C ARG A 314 58.29 -38.17 24.40
N ARG A 315 58.34 -37.47 25.54
CA ARG A 315 59.50 -37.39 26.42
C ARG A 315 59.39 -38.40 27.56
#